data_AF-A0A965QGV2-F1
#
_entry.id   AF-A0A965QGV2-F1
#
_cell.length_a   1.000
_cell.length_b   1.000
_cell.length_c   1.000
_cell.angle_alpha   90.00
_cell.angle_beta   90.00
_cell.angle_gamma   90.00
#
_symmetry.space_group_name_H-M   'P 1'
#
loop_
_entity.id
_entity.type
_entity.pdbx_description
1 polymer ?
#
loop_
_entity_poly.entity_id
_entity_poly.type
_entity_poly.pdbx_seq_one_letter_code
_entity_poly.pdbx_strand_id
1 'polypeptide(L)'
;MKDNKFTPIKISHNHEAERQYTSQFNAKIMRFEGLYNYLSKFISIQDKNTLKSEIYTTFISLFLEKESANFPPNSPVNSILTFFEINTSKIQALIDEFNAIDFDLTSVDLNAPVLPEQDFGTYTKTNEQNLLFTKIDNVIKAIEGLEKLNKFYAPLRPNYTNIKAECFLYFGNYARNLKENFFVGIQAQSFLYIKTIKTRINNAFHKRR
;
A
#
# COMPACT_ATOMS: atom_id res chain seq x y z
N MET A 1 42.44 -6.01 -3.90
CA MET A 1 41.35 -6.63 -3.12
C MET A 1 40.06 -6.04 -3.66
N LYS A 2 39.12 -6.86 -4.17
CA LYS A 2 37.81 -6.34 -4.57
C LYS A 2 37.03 -6.10 -3.28
N ASP A 3 36.72 -4.84 -2.99
CA ASP A 3 35.82 -4.51 -1.89
C ASP A 3 34.48 -5.21 -2.16
N ASN A 4 34.20 -6.26 -1.39
CA ASN A 4 32.90 -6.95 -1.41
C ASN A 4 31.86 -6.01 -0.80
N LYS A 5 31.46 -5.01 -1.59
CA LYS A 5 30.44 -4.05 -1.21
C LYS A 5 29.13 -4.82 -1.03
N PHE A 6 28.57 -4.74 0.17
CA PHE A 6 27.31 -5.37 0.52
C PHE A 6 26.23 -5.01 -0.52
N THR A 7 25.62 -6.04 -1.11
CA THR A 7 24.47 -5.88 -2.02
C THR A 7 23.22 -6.40 -1.31
N PRO A 8 22.25 -5.54 -1.00
CA PRO A 8 21.00 -5.95 -0.36
C PRO A 8 20.20 -6.90 -1.26
N ILE A 9 19.52 -7.86 -0.66
CA ILE A 9 18.62 -8.80 -1.33
C ILE A 9 17.19 -8.46 -0.89
N LYS A 10 16.26 -8.33 -1.85
CA LYS A 10 14.83 -8.15 -1.56
C LYS A 10 14.27 -9.44 -0.96
N ILE A 11 13.81 -9.36 0.28
CA ILE A 11 13.31 -10.49 1.08
C ILE A 11 11.79 -10.58 0.96
N SER A 12 11.11 -9.43 0.98
CA SER A 12 9.66 -9.35 0.99
C SER A 12 9.17 -8.09 0.29
N HIS A 13 7.85 -8.03 0.08
CA HIS A 13 7.17 -6.88 -0.48
C HIS A 13 5.96 -6.56 0.40
N ASN A 14 5.81 -5.31 0.81
CA ASN A 14 4.72 -4.87 1.67
C ASN A 14 3.47 -4.54 0.84
N HIS A 15 2.68 -5.57 0.54
CA HIS A 15 1.43 -5.44 -0.21
C HIS A 15 0.37 -4.59 0.51
N GLU A 16 0.40 -4.52 1.83
CA GLU A 16 -0.57 -3.71 2.57
C GLU A 16 -0.25 -2.22 2.42
N ALA A 17 1.01 -1.84 2.58
CA ALA A 17 1.46 -0.47 2.35
C ALA A 17 1.20 -0.02 0.90
N GLU A 18 1.47 -0.89 -0.07
CA GLU A 18 1.18 -0.62 -1.49
C GLU A 18 -0.32 -0.37 -1.74
N ARG A 19 -1.20 -1.19 -1.14
CA ARG A 19 -2.65 -1.00 -1.24
C ARG A 19 -3.11 0.30 -0.58
N GLN A 20 -2.57 0.61 0.60
CA GLN A 20 -2.89 1.85 1.31
C GLN A 20 -2.43 3.07 0.52
N TYR A 21 -1.20 3.06 0.00
CA TYR A 21 -0.65 4.13 -0.83
C TYR A 21 -1.49 4.37 -2.09
N THR A 22 -1.82 3.30 -2.81
CA THR A 22 -2.68 3.38 -4.01
C THR A 22 -4.07 3.92 -3.67
N SER A 23 -4.65 3.46 -2.57
CA SER A 23 -5.97 3.91 -2.10
C SER A 23 -5.98 5.40 -1.74
N GLN A 24 -4.96 5.86 -1.01
CA GLN A 24 -4.81 7.26 -0.62
C GLN A 24 -4.63 8.17 -1.85
N PHE A 25 -3.78 7.78 -2.80
CA PHE A 25 -3.63 8.50 -4.07
C PHE A 25 -4.96 8.61 -4.82
N ASN A 26 -5.64 7.50 -5.04
CA ASN A 26 -6.92 7.48 -5.77
C ASN A 26 -7.98 8.34 -5.06
N ALA A 27 -8.07 8.25 -3.74
CA ALA A 27 -8.99 9.07 -2.96
C ALA A 27 -8.64 10.57 -3.05
N LYS A 28 -7.36 10.93 -3.01
CA LYS A 28 -6.88 12.31 -3.17
C LYS A 28 -7.26 12.87 -4.54
N ILE A 29 -7.00 12.12 -5.61
CA ILE A 29 -7.35 12.51 -6.98
C ILE A 29 -8.87 12.62 -7.16
N MET A 30 -9.65 11.68 -6.62
CA MET A 30 -11.11 11.74 -6.70
C MET A 30 -11.68 13.00 -6.02
N ARG A 31 -11.16 13.39 -4.85
CA ARG A 31 -11.56 14.62 -4.17
C ARG A 31 -11.16 15.87 -4.95
N PHE A 32 -9.96 15.86 -5.53
CA PHE A 32 -9.51 16.94 -6.41
C PHE A 32 -10.42 17.09 -7.63
N GLU A 33 -10.79 16.00 -8.31
CA GLU A 33 -11.72 16.04 -9.44
C GLU A 33 -13.11 16.56 -9.02
N GLY A 34 -13.61 16.17 -7.84
CA GLY A 34 -14.85 16.71 -7.28
C GLY A 34 -14.81 18.23 -7.09
N LEU A 35 -13.71 18.74 -6.54
CA LEU A 35 -13.44 20.16 -6.38
C LEU A 35 -13.33 20.86 -7.75
N TYR A 36 -12.49 20.35 -8.65
CA TYR A 36 -12.29 20.89 -10.00
C TYR A 36 -13.60 20.97 -10.78
N ASN A 37 -14.41 19.92 -10.74
CA ASN A 37 -15.72 19.88 -11.40
C ASN A 37 -16.69 20.92 -10.85
N TYR A 38 -16.58 21.25 -9.56
CA TYR A 38 -17.39 22.31 -8.97
C TYR A 38 -16.91 23.70 -9.43
N LEU A 39 -15.60 23.97 -9.37
CA LEU A 39 -15.01 25.26 -9.78
C LEU A 39 -15.21 25.52 -11.28
N SER A 40 -15.12 24.46 -12.10
CA SER A 40 -15.25 24.53 -13.56
C SER A 40 -16.63 24.96 -14.05
N LYS A 41 -17.65 24.99 -13.17
CA LYS A 41 -18.97 25.54 -13.48
C LYS A 41 -18.96 27.06 -13.65
N PHE A 42 -18.01 27.73 -13.02
CA PHE A 42 -17.95 29.19 -12.96
C PHE A 42 -16.89 29.75 -13.92
N ILE A 43 -15.75 29.07 -14.03
CA ILE A 43 -14.64 29.45 -14.92
C ILE A 43 -14.08 28.24 -15.66
N SER A 44 -13.51 28.47 -16.84
CA SER A 44 -12.72 27.45 -17.53
C SER A 44 -11.29 27.46 -16.99
N ILE A 45 -10.86 26.35 -16.40
CA ILE A 45 -9.50 26.17 -15.88
C ILE A 45 -8.80 25.16 -16.78
N GLN A 46 -7.94 25.66 -17.67
CA GLN A 46 -7.29 24.84 -18.71
C GLN A 46 -6.20 23.93 -18.12
N ASP A 47 -5.39 24.47 -17.21
CA ASP A 47 -4.34 23.73 -16.53
C ASP A 47 -4.75 23.47 -15.07
N LYS A 48 -5.03 22.21 -14.74
CA LYS A 48 -5.38 21.78 -13.39
C LYS A 48 -4.24 21.98 -12.40
N ASN A 49 -2.98 22.03 -12.86
CA ASN A 49 -1.83 22.22 -11.98
C ASN A 49 -1.79 23.59 -11.30
N THR A 50 -2.49 24.58 -11.85
CA THR A 50 -2.62 25.91 -11.22
C THR A 50 -3.32 25.85 -9.86
N LEU A 51 -4.11 24.80 -9.62
CA LEU A 51 -4.82 24.54 -8.38
C LEU A 51 -4.04 23.64 -7.41
N LYS A 52 -2.74 23.41 -7.61
CA LYS A 52 -1.91 22.62 -6.66
C LYS A 52 -1.70 23.32 -5.33
N SER A 53 -1.58 24.64 -5.36
CA SER A 53 -1.34 25.49 -4.19
C SER A 53 -2.38 26.60 -4.11
N GLU A 54 -2.76 26.97 -2.89
CA GLU A 54 -3.67 28.10 -2.63
C GLU A 54 -4.95 28.11 -3.48
N ILE A 55 -5.62 26.95 -3.56
CA ILE A 55 -6.79 26.71 -4.44
C ILE A 55 -7.83 27.85 -4.37
N TYR A 56 -8.17 28.30 -3.16
CA TYR A 56 -9.15 29.35 -2.97
C TYR A 56 -8.70 30.67 -3.62
N THR A 57 -7.49 31.13 -3.29
CA THR A 57 -6.92 32.39 -3.82
C THR A 57 -6.80 32.35 -5.34
N THR A 58 -6.31 31.24 -5.88
CA THR A 58 -6.17 31.04 -7.33
C THR A 58 -7.53 31.08 -8.02
N PHE A 59 -8.54 30.37 -7.49
CA PHE A 59 -9.88 30.38 -8.06
C PHE A 59 -10.48 31.79 -8.07
N ILE A 60 -10.43 32.50 -6.94
CA ILE A 60 -10.98 33.85 -6.84
C ILE A 60 -10.30 34.80 -7.83
N SER A 61 -8.97 34.71 -7.97
CA SER A 61 -8.22 35.56 -8.89
C SER A 61 -8.64 35.32 -10.35
N LEU A 62 -8.68 34.05 -10.78
CA LEU A 62 -9.10 33.69 -12.15
C LEU A 62 -10.57 34.04 -12.43
N PHE A 63 -11.44 33.87 -11.43
CA PHE A 63 -12.84 34.24 -11.53
C PHE A 63 -13.03 35.75 -11.70
N LEU A 64 -12.35 36.55 -10.87
CA LEU A 64 -12.42 37.99 -10.97
C LEU A 64 -11.80 38.50 -12.27
N GLU A 65 -10.71 37.93 -12.75
CA GLU A 65 -10.13 38.30 -14.04
C GLU A 65 -11.14 38.15 -15.19
N LYS A 66 -11.87 37.03 -15.22
CA LYS A 66 -12.90 36.76 -16.23
C LYS A 66 -14.11 37.69 -16.14
N GLU A 67 -14.61 37.94 -14.94
CA GLU A 67 -15.88 38.62 -14.74
C GLU A 67 -15.74 40.12 -14.40
N SER A 68 -14.54 40.61 -14.07
CA SER A 68 -14.31 42.01 -13.65
C SER A 68 -14.75 43.05 -14.67
N ALA A 69 -14.71 42.73 -15.96
CA ALA A 69 -15.20 43.61 -17.02
C ALA A 69 -16.72 43.87 -16.95
N ASN A 70 -17.47 42.98 -16.28
CA ASN A 70 -18.93 43.05 -16.15
C ASN A 70 -19.39 43.88 -14.95
N PHE A 71 -18.48 44.36 -14.09
CA PHE A 71 -18.81 45.06 -12.86
C PHE A 71 -18.08 46.42 -12.76
N PRO A 72 -18.69 47.42 -12.08
CA PRO A 72 -18.01 48.67 -11.80
C PRO A 72 -16.67 48.46 -11.09
N PRO A 73 -15.63 49.27 -11.41
CA PRO A 73 -14.39 49.24 -10.66
C PRO A 73 -14.68 49.52 -9.18
N ASN A 74 -14.09 48.69 -8.31
CA ASN A 74 -14.31 48.65 -6.84
C ASN A 74 -15.57 47.92 -6.34
N SER A 75 -16.27 47.17 -7.19
CA SER A 75 -17.35 46.29 -6.72
C SER A 75 -16.81 45.29 -5.68
N PRO A 76 -17.44 45.15 -4.50
CA PRO A 76 -16.99 44.20 -3.48
C PRO A 76 -17.02 42.76 -4.01
N VAL A 77 -15.92 42.01 -3.82
CA VAL A 77 -15.80 40.62 -4.27
C VAL A 77 -16.97 39.76 -3.77
N ASN A 78 -17.36 39.91 -2.50
CA ASN A 78 -18.49 39.16 -1.93
C ASN A 78 -19.82 39.42 -2.66
N SER A 79 -20.05 40.65 -3.12
CA SER A 79 -21.25 40.99 -3.89
C SER A 79 -21.24 40.32 -5.26
N ILE A 80 -20.08 40.29 -5.93
CA ILE A 80 -19.90 39.58 -7.21
C ILE A 80 -20.12 38.08 -7.02
N LEU A 81 -19.48 37.47 -6.02
CA LEU A 81 -19.66 36.04 -5.72
C LEU A 81 -21.12 35.69 -5.42
N THR A 82 -21.82 36.55 -4.69
CA THR A 82 -23.25 36.37 -4.40
C THR A 82 -24.11 36.47 -5.66
N PHE A 83 -23.79 37.40 -6.56
CA PHE A 83 -24.50 37.57 -7.83
C PHE A 83 -24.40 36.33 -8.72
N PHE A 84 -23.23 35.67 -8.75
CA PHE A 84 -23.03 34.41 -9.47
C PHE A 84 -23.41 33.16 -8.66
N GLU A 85 -24.05 33.34 -7.50
CA GLU A 85 -24.48 32.26 -6.61
C GLU A 85 -23.33 31.29 -6.23
N ILE A 86 -22.10 31.83 -6.14
CA ILE A 86 -20.93 31.05 -5.78
C ILE A 86 -20.97 30.76 -4.28
N ASN A 87 -21.22 29.50 -3.94
CA ASN A 87 -21.19 29.04 -2.56
C ASN A 87 -19.75 28.84 -2.08
N THR A 88 -19.20 29.86 -1.41
CA THR A 88 -17.84 29.86 -0.84
C THR A 88 -17.67 28.83 0.28
N SER A 89 -18.70 28.59 1.08
CA SER A 89 -18.67 27.55 2.13
C SER A 89 -18.49 26.15 1.54
N LYS A 90 -19.14 25.88 0.40
CA LYS A 90 -18.96 24.62 -0.33
C LYS A 90 -17.57 24.48 -0.93
N ILE A 91 -17.01 25.56 -1.48
CA ILE A 91 -15.62 25.56 -1.96
C ILE A 91 -14.67 25.21 -0.82
N GLN A 92 -14.82 25.86 0.33
CA GLN A 92 -13.97 25.60 1.49
C GLN A 92 -14.10 24.15 1.98
N ALA A 93 -15.32 23.61 2.08
CA ALA A 93 -15.53 22.22 2.46
C ALA A 93 -14.84 21.23 1.52
N LEU A 94 -14.91 21.46 0.20
CA LEU A 94 -14.24 20.62 -0.80
C LEU A 94 -12.71 20.74 -0.74
N ILE A 95 -12.19 21.94 -0.45
CA ILE A 95 -10.75 22.15 -0.20
C ILE A 95 -10.31 21.40 1.05
N ASP A 96 -11.08 21.48 2.13
CA ASP A 96 -10.79 20.80 3.40
C ASP A 96 -10.82 19.27 3.21
N GLU A 97 -11.81 18.74 2.50
CA GLU A 97 -11.86 17.33 2.12
C GLU A 97 -10.64 16.92 1.30
N PHE A 98 -10.24 17.71 0.30
CA PHE A 98 -9.03 17.45 -0.48
C PHE A 98 -7.79 17.44 0.42
N ASN A 99 -7.63 18.44 1.30
CA ASN A 99 -6.49 18.58 2.19
C ASN A 99 -6.44 17.56 3.33
N ALA A 100 -7.58 16.96 3.70
CA ALA A 100 -7.64 15.95 4.75
C ALA A 100 -6.90 14.63 4.42
N ILE A 101 -6.61 14.38 3.13
CA ILE A 101 -5.73 13.25 2.75
C ILE A 101 -4.30 13.78 2.67
N ASP A 102 -3.45 13.29 3.56
CA ASP A 102 -2.00 13.57 3.54
C ASP A 102 -1.33 12.70 2.48
N PHE A 103 -1.18 13.28 1.28
CA PHE A 103 -0.49 12.67 0.15
C PHE A 103 0.21 13.77 -0.64
N ASP A 104 1.52 13.62 -0.84
CA ASP A 104 2.32 14.59 -1.58
C ASP A 104 2.03 14.53 -3.08
N LEU A 105 1.53 15.64 -3.63
CA LEU A 105 1.20 15.79 -5.06
C LEU A 105 2.21 16.67 -5.80
N THR A 106 3.33 17.05 -5.17
CA THR A 106 4.32 17.98 -5.74
C THR A 106 4.81 17.51 -7.11
N SER A 107 5.07 16.21 -7.26
CA SER A 107 5.55 15.58 -8.50
C SER A 107 4.44 15.08 -9.44
N VAL A 108 3.16 15.16 -9.04
CA VAL A 108 2.03 14.57 -9.79
C VAL A 108 1.45 15.61 -10.75
N ASP A 109 1.36 15.31 -12.05
CA ASP A 109 0.60 16.16 -12.99
C ASP A 109 -0.91 15.95 -12.78
N LEU A 110 -1.64 17.01 -12.41
CA LEU A 110 -3.08 16.92 -12.17
C LEU A 110 -3.91 16.83 -13.45
N ASN A 111 -3.35 17.18 -14.62
CA ASN A 111 -4.04 17.00 -15.90
C ASN A 111 -4.07 15.53 -16.33
N ALA A 112 -3.05 14.77 -15.94
CA ALA A 112 -2.91 13.35 -16.21
C ALA A 112 -2.30 12.65 -14.98
N PRO A 113 -3.08 12.44 -13.91
CA PRO A 113 -2.55 11.94 -12.66
C PRO A 113 -2.05 10.50 -12.79
N VAL A 114 -0.75 10.33 -12.56
CA VAL A 114 -0.08 9.03 -12.51
C VAL A 114 0.44 8.80 -11.11
N LEU A 115 0.22 7.59 -10.57
CA LEU A 115 0.72 7.18 -9.27
C LEU A 115 2.26 7.21 -9.29
N PRO A 116 2.92 7.97 -8.40
CA PRO A 116 4.38 7.97 -8.32
C PRO A 116 4.93 6.58 -7.98
N GLU A 117 6.10 6.26 -8.52
CA GLU A 117 6.77 4.99 -8.21
C GLU A 117 7.32 5.03 -6.78
N GLN A 118 6.95 4.01 -5.99
CA GLN A 118 7.43 3.84 -4.61
C GLN A 118 7.86 2.39 -4.39
N ASP A 119 9.03 2.21 -3.77
CA ASP A 119 9.51 0.88 -3.41
C ASP A 119 8.91 0.41 -2.09
N PHE A 120 8.15 -0.68 -2.15
CA PHE A 120 7.58 -1.38 -0.99
C PHE A 120 8.39 -2.64 -0.61
N GLY A 121 9.60 -2.79 -1.14
CA GLY A 121 10.50 -3.89 -0.84
C GLY A 121 11.10 -3.80 0.56
N THR A 122 11.19 -4.94 1.24
CA THR A 122 12.04 -5.09 2.42
C THR A 122 13.32 -5.80 2.01
N TYR A 123 14.45 -5.21 2.37
CA TYR A 123 15.77 -5.71 2.00
C TYR A 123 16.56 -6.19 3.20
N THR A 124 17.52 -7.08 2.96
CA THR A 124 18.55 -7.42 3.94
C THR A 124 19.39 -6.18 4.28
N LYS A 125 19.95 -6.18 5.49
CA LYS A 125 20.80 -5.09 6.01
C LYS A 125 22.27 -5.52 6.18
N THR A 126 22.54 -6.83 6.22
CA THR A 126 23.89 -7.36 6.47
C THR A 126 24.23 -8.56 5.57
N ASN A 127 25.52 -8.82 5.37
CA ASN A 127 26.02 -9.99 4.64
C ASN A 127 25.58 -11.32 5.29
N GLU A 128 25.47 -11.36 6.63
CA GLU A 128 24.99 -12.52 7.37
C GLU A 128 23.52 -12.82 7.04
N GLN A 129 22.69 -11.77 6.94
CA GLN A 129 21.30 -11.91 6.51
C GLN A 129 21.19 -12.39 5.06
N ASN A 130 22.06 -11.92 4.16
CA ASN A 130 22.13 -12.44 2.79
C ASN A 130 22.44 -13.95 2.76
N LEU A 131 23.45 -14.37 3.53
CA LEU A 131 23.86 -15.76 3.59
C LEU A 131 22.74 -16.64 4.17
N LEU A 132 22.10 -16.16 5.24
CA LEU A 132 20.99 -16.86 5.87
C LEU A 132 19.79 -17.00 4.92
N PHE A 133 19.39 -15.89 4.28
CA PHE A 133 18.30 -15.89 3.30
C PHE A 133 18.58 -16.87 2.15
N THR A 134 19.78 -16.83 1.57
CA THR A 134 20.19 -17.74 0.48
C THR A 134 20.13 -19.20 0.91
N LYS A 135 20.60 -19.52 2.13
CA LYS A 135 20.54 -20.89 2.66
C LYS A 135 19.11 -21.37 2.83
N ILE A 136 18.23 -20.53 3.39
CA ILE A 136 16.82 -20.86 3.59
C ILE A 136 16.11 -21.04 2.24
N ASP A 137 16.35 -20.15 1.27
CA ASP A 137 15.77 -20.22 -0.07
C ASP A 137 16.16 -21.52 -0.80
N ASN A 138 17.43 -21.94 -0.68
CA ASN A 138 17.89 -23.22 -1.24
C ASN A 138 17.18 -24.44 -0.60
N VAL A 139 16.96 -24.41 0.71
CA VAL A 139 16.21 -25.48 1.40
C VAL A 139 14.76 -25.53 0.93
N ILE A 140 14.10 -24.37 0.79
CA ILE A 140 12.73 -24.28 0.27
C ILE A 140 12.65 -24.86 -1.14
N LYS A 141 13.54 -24.45 -2.04
CA LYS A 141 13.60 -24.97 -3.42
C LYS A 141 13.80 -26.49 -3.47
N ALA A 142 14.65 -27.03 -2.59
CA ALA A 142 14.86 -28.47 -2.50
C ALA A 142 13.58 -29.21 -2.05
N ILE A 143 12.85 -28.67 -1.06
CA ILE A 143 11.56 -29.22 -0.61
C ILE A 143 10.52 -29.17 -1.73
N GLU A 144 10.38 -28.03 -2.41
CA GLU A 144 9.43 -27.89 -3.55
C GLU A 144 9.75 -28.86 -4.69
N GLY A 145 11.04 -29.11 -4.96
CA GLY A 145 11.48 -30.13 -5.92
C GLY A 145 11.05 -31.54 -5.51
N LEU A 146 11.22 -31.89 -4.23
CA LEU A 146 10.79 -33.18 -3.69
C LEU A 146 9.25 -33.32 -3.69
N GLU A 147 8.50 -32.25 -3.41
CA GLU A 147 7.04 -32.26 -3.50
C GLU A 147 6.54 -32.52 -4.92
N LYS A 148 7.15 -31.88 -5.93
CA LYS A 148 6.84 -32.12 -7.34
C LYS A 148 7.08 -33.57 -7.75
N LEU A 149 8.24 -34.12 -7.37
CA LEU A 149 8.55 -35.54 -7.60
C LEU A 149 7.55 -36.45 -6.88
N ASN A 150 7.20 -36.16 -5.62
CA ASN A 150 6.24 -36.97 -4.88
C ASN A 150 4.85 -36.93 -5.51
N LYS A 151 4.38 -35.79 -6.02
CA LYS A 151 3.13 -35.69 -6.79
C LYS A 151 3.18 -36.53 -8.08
N PHE A 152 4.33 -36.58 -8.75
CA PHE A 152 4.52 -37.39 -9.96
C PHE A 152 4.52 -38.90 -9.68
N TYR A 153 5.13 -39.34 -8.57
CA TYR A 153 5.20 -40.76 -8.21
C TYR A 153 4.08 -41.24 -7.27
N ALA A 154 3.22 -40.34 -6.77
CA ALA A 154 2.07 -40.67 -5.93
C ALA A 154 1.07 -41.66 -6.60
N PRO A 155 0.77 -41.58 -7.91
CA PRO A 155 -0.11 -42.52 -8.60
C PRO A 155 0.47 -43.93 -8.74
N LEU A 156 1.78 -44.10 -8.53
CA LEU A 156 2.52 -45.34 -8.80
C LEU A 156 2.85 -46.16 -7.54
N ARG A 157 2.36 -45.75 -6.35
CA ARG A 157 2.66 -46.46 -5.09
C ARG A 157 1.52 -47.40 -4.68
N PRO A 158 1.80 -48.70 -4.41
CA PRO A 158 0.85 -49.58 -3.72
C PRO A 158 0.60 -49.06 -2.29
N ASN A 159 -0.62 -49.28 -1.79
CA ASN A 159 -1.11 -48.84 -0.49
C ASN A 159 -0.13 -49.10 0.67
N TYR A 160 0.55 -48.05 1.14
CA TYR A 160 1.16 -48.00 2.47
C TYR A 160 0.58 -46.80 3.22
N THR A 161 -0.57 -47.04 3.85
CA THR A 161 -1.51 -45.99 4.28
C THR A 161 -1.20 -45.32 5.62
N ASN A 162 -0.23 -45.78 6.43
CA ASN A 162 -0.18 -45.35 7.84
C ASN A 162 1.09 -44.64 8.35
N ILE A 163 2.13 -44.40 7.53
CA ILE A 163 3.35 -43.71 8.01
C ILE A 163 3.56 -42.33 7.34
N LYS A 164 2.92 -42.09 6.19
CA LYS A 164 3.14 -40.88 5.39
C LYS A 164 2.42 -39.62 5.87
N ALA A 165 1.29 -39.75 6.56
CA ALA A 165 0.47 -38.60 6.93
C ALA A 165 1.12 -37.75 8.03
N GLU A 166 1.80 -38.37 9.00
CA GLU A 166 2.31 -37.66 10.17
C GLU A 166 3.61 -36.87 9.89
N CYS A 167 4.57 -37.41 9.14
CA CYS A 167 5.82 -36.68 8.84
C CYS A 167 5.63 -35.51 7.86
N PHE A 168 4.79 -35.65 6.82
CA PHE A 168 4.59 -34.57 5.84
C PHE A 168 3.76 -33.40 6.41
N LEU A 169 2.76 -33.68 7.25
CA LEU A 169 2.00 -32.64 7.93
C LEU A 169 2.85 -31.92 8.99
N TYR A 170 3.75 -32.61 9.68
CA TYR A 170 4.63 -31.97 10.67
C TYR A 170 5.66 -31.05 10.00
N PHE A 171 6.40 -31.53 9.01
CA PHE A 171 7.46 -30.72 8.37
C PHE A 171 6.90 -29.63 7.44
N GLY A 172 5.81 -29.91 6.72
CA GLY A 172 5.17 -28.92 5.86
C GLY A 172 4.56 -27.76 6.64
N ASN A 173 3.89 -28.04 7.76
CA ASN A 173 3.36 -26.97 8.63
C ASN A 173 4.46 -26.25 9.40
N TYR A 174 5.56 -26.92 9.76
CA TYR A 174 6.68 -26.27 10.45
C TYR A 174 7.45 -25.33 9.52
N ALA A 175 7.70 -25.72 8.27
CA ALA A 175 8.35 -24.86 7.27
C ALA A 175 7.46 -23.67 6.87
N ARG A 176 6.15 -23.88 6.75
CA ARG A 176 5.18 -22.82 6.43
C ARG A 176 4.99 -21.84 7.61
N ASN A 177 4.91 -22.35 8.84
CA ASN A 177 4.90 -21.52 10.06
C ASN A 177 6.24 -20.80 10.27
N LEU A 178 7.38 -21.39 9.92
CA LEU A 178 8.66 -20.68 9.95
C LEU A 178 8.66 -19.54 8.94
N LYS A 179 8.15 -19.77 7.72
CA LYS A 179 8.00 -18.71 6.72
C LYS A 179 7.08 -17.58 7.20
N GLU A 180 5.98 -17.88 7.89
CA GLU A 180 5.11 -16.84 8.46
C GLU A 180 5.72 -16.16 9.69
N ASN A 181 6.31 -16.91 10.63
CA ASN A 181 6.89 -16.35 11.85
C ASN A 181 8.24 -15.62 11.64
N PHE A 182 9.04 -16.00 10.64
CA PHE A 182 10.28 -15.27 10.30
C PHE A 182 9.96 -13.92 9.65
N PHE A 183 8.81 -13.80 8.96
CA PHE A 183 8.34 -12.55 8.37
C PHE A 183 7.62 -11.66 9.40
N VAL A 184 7.00 -12.23 10.43
CA VAL A 184 6.42 -11.49 11.57
C VAL A 184 7.51 -11.04 12.58
N GLY A 185 8.70 -11.65 12.54
CA GLY A 185 9.82 -11.38 13.46
C GLY A 185 10.43 -9.98 13.41
N ILE A 186 9.96 -9.08 12.54
CA ILE A 186 10.41 -7.67 12.49
C ILE A 186 9.44 -6.73 13.25
N GLN A 187 8.29 -7.20 13.73
CA GLN A 187 7.41 -6.42 14.62
C GLN A 187 7.00 -7.20 15.88
N ALA A 188 7.94 -7.28 16.83
CA ALA A 188 7.81 -7.20 18.29
C ALA A 188 6.58 -7.72 19.11
N GLN A 189 5.56 -8.44 18.61
CA GLN A 189 4.33 -8.67 19.40
C GLN A 189 3.67 -10.06 19.47
N SER A 190 4.21 -11.16 18.95
CA SER A 190 3.49 -12.46 18.99
C SER A 190 3.76 -13.32 20.24
N PHE A 191 4.16 -12.71 21.37
CA PHE A 191 4.37 -13.36 22.68
C PHE A 191 3.13 -14.09 23.23
N LEU A 192 1.95 -13.87 22.65
CA LEU A 192 0.68 -14.48 23.06
C LEU A 192 0.31 -15.77 22.28
N TYR A 193 0.85 -15.97 21.06
CA TYR A 193 0.43 -17.07 20.19
C TYR A 193 1.13 -18.40 20.50
N ILE A 194 2.40 -18.33 20.92
CA ILE A 194 3.21 -19.51 21.28
C ILE A 194 2.67 -20.19 22.55
N LYS A 195 2.10 -19.43 23.50
CA LYS A 195 1.51 -19.97 24.74
C LYS A 195 0.24 -20.79 24.45
N THR A 196 -0.56 -20.34 23.49
CA THR A 196 -1.82 -20.99 23.08
C THR A 196 -1.59 -22.30 22.31
N ILE A 197 -0.51 -22.38 21.52
CA ILE A 197 -0.13 -23.60 20.79
C ILE A 197 0.43 -24.67 21.73
N LYS A 198 1.25 -24.30 22.73
CA LYS A 198 1.76 -25.26 23.75
C LYS A 198 0.62 -25.93 24.54
N THR A 199 -0.42 -25.19 24.91
CA THR A 199 -1.57 -25.74 25.64
C THR A 199 -2.41 -26.68 24.78
N ARG A 200 -2.55 -26.40 23.47
CA ARG A 200 -3.29 -27.28 22.54
C ARG A 200 -2.55 -28.60 22.26
N ILE A 201 -1.22 -28.58 22.24
CA ILE A 201 -0.40 -29.79 22.07
C ILE A 201 -0.48 -30.69 23.32
N ASN A 202 -0.38 -30.12 24.53
CA ASN A 202 -0.47 -30.93 25.76
C ASN A 202 -1.85 -31.58 25.97
N ASN A 203 -2.93 -30.90 25.58
CA ASN A 203 -4.29 -31.47 25.66
C ASN A 203 -4.57 -32.56 24.61
N ALA A 204 -3.83 -32.57 23.50
CA ALA A 204 -3.93 -33.63 22.49
C ALA A 204 -3.24 -34.93 22.92
N PHE A 205 -2.20 -34.84 23.78
CA PHE A 205 -1.48 -36.01 24.29
C PHE A 205 -2.19 -36.73 25.45
N HIS A 206 -3.05 -36.06 26.22
CA HIS A 206 -3.78 -36.68 27.35
C HIS A 206 -5.13 -37.32 26.98
N LYS A 207 -5.64 -37.14 25.75
CA LYS A 207 -6.90 -37.76 25.28
C LYS A 207 -6.72 -39.07 24.51
N ARG A 208 -5.50 -39.61 24.43
CA ARG A 208 -5.18 -40.90 23.80
C ARG A 208 -4.42 -41.82 24.74
N ARG A 209 -4.90 -41.96 25.97
CA ARG A 209 -4.61 -43.08 26.87
C ARG A 209 -5.91 -43.71 27.30
#